data_AF-A0A8T1RVB7-F1
#
_entry.id   AF-A0A8T1RVB7-F1
#
_cell.length_a   1.000
_cell.length_b   1.000
_cell.length_c   1.000
_cell.angle_alpha   90.00
_cell.angle_beta   90.00
_cell.angle_gamma   90.00
#
_symmetry.space_group_name_H-M   'P 1'
#
loop_
_entity.id
_entity.type
_entity.pdbx_description
1 polymer ?
#
loop_
_entity_poly.entity_id
_entity_poly.type
_entity_poly.pdbx_seq_one_letter_code
_entity_poly.pdbx_strand_id
1 'polypeptide(L)'
;MRGSFLSRRTVQRLRQLAIATVGSVKIKLVLCCCIAFTVIALLSRASGFTGWTSPGVGLGRLSAPRKGYAIVMNTWKRYDLLKQSISHYSSCPGLESIHIVWSEPNPPSDSLKKFLDHIVQSNSGIAQQVELKFDVNKEDSLNNRFKEIKDLKADAVFSIDDDVIFPCSSVEFAFSVWQSAPDTMVGFVPRIHWVDQSKVSSDYYVYGGWWSVWWTGTYSMVLSKAAFFHKKYFSLYTNEMSASVREYVTNNRNCEDIAMSFLVANASGAPPIWVKGNIFEIGSTGISSMGGHSERRTQCVNRFVAEFGRMPLVSTSVKAVDGRNVWFW
;
A
#
# COMPACT_ATOMS: atom_id res chain seq x y z
N MET A 1 -50.83 9.41 -78.15
CA MET A 1 -51.40 10.52 -77.33
C MET A 1 -51.33 10.13 -75.86
N ARG A 2 -51.08 11.12 -74.99
CA ARG A 2 -50.52 11.04 -73.62
C ARG A 2 -51.32 10.14 -72.64
N GLY A 3 -50.62 9.19 -72.01
CA GLY A 3 -51.10 8.45 -70.82
C GLY A 3 -50.79 9.21 -69.52
N SER A 4 -51.78 9.24 -68.62
CA SER A 4 -51.77 9.93 -67.33
C SER A 4 -50.80 9.28 -66.33
N PHE A 5 -49.76 10.02 -65.94
CA PHE A 5 -48.70 9.62 -64.98
C PHE A 5 -48.94 10.16 -63.56
N LEU A 6 -50.19 10.48 -63.17
CA LEU A 6 -50.47 11.20 -61.92
C LEU A 6 -50.94 10.35 -60.73
N SER A 7 -51.13 9.04 -60.88
CA SER A 7 -51.72 8.21 -59.80
C SER A 7 -50.69 7.53 -58.86
N ARG A 8 -49.46 7.23 -59.30
CA ARG A 8 -48.48 6.48 -58.47
C ARG A 8 -47.71 7.34 -57.46
N ARG A 9 -47.51 8.62 -57.74
CA ARG A 9 -46.63 9.51 -56.93
C ARG A 9 -47.30 10.03 -55.64
N THR A 10 -48.63 10.19 -55.65
CA THR A 10 -49.42 10.65 -54.50
C THR A 10 -49.61 9.54 -53.45
N VAL A 11 -49.80 8.29 -53.88
CA VAL A 11 -49.95 7.14 -52.96
C VAL A 11 -48.65 6.83 -52.20
N GLN A 12 -47.48 7.01 -52.84
CA GLN A 12 -46.17 6.83 -52.18
C GLN A 12 -45.87 7.93 -51.15
N ARG A 13 -46.23 9.19 -51.43
CA ARG A 13 -46.05 10.30 -50.47
C ARG A 13 -46.93 10.16 -49.23
N LEU A 14 -48.17 9.68 -49.38
CA LEU A 14 -49.07 9.41 -48.24
C LEU A 14 -48.55 8.25 -47.36
N ARG A 15 -48.00 7.18 -47.95
CA ARG A 15 -47.37 6.08 -47.18
C ARG A 15 -46.12 6.54 -46.41
N GLN A 16 -45.29 7.40 -47.00
CA GLN A 16 -44.10 7.93 -46.31
C GLN A 16 -44.45 8.89 -45.15
N LEU A 17 -45.49 9.71 -45.29
CA LEU A 17 -46.01 10.57 -44.21
C LEU A 17 -46.64 9.76 -43.06
N ALA A 18 -47.34 8.67 -43.37
CA ALA A 18 -47.87 7.75 -42.35
C ALA A 18 -46.76 7.02 -41.57
N ILE A 19 -45.67 6.63 -42.24
CA ILE A 19 -44.52 5.96 -41.59
C ILE A 19 -43.73 6.95 -40.72
N ALA A 20 -43.56 8.21 -41.15
CA ALA A 20 -42.89 9.25 -40.36
C ALA A 20 -43.69 9.66 -39.11
N THR A 21 -45.02 9.74 -39.22
CA THR A 21 -45.90 10.07 -38.09
C THR A 21 -46.02 8.94 -37.07
N VAL A 22 -46.12 7.67 -37.53
CA VAL A 22 -46.13 6.50 -36.64
C VAL A 22 -44.77 6.29 -35.94
N GLY A 23 -43.65 6.56 -36.63
CA GLY A 23 -42.32 6.54 -36.02
C GLY A 23 -42.18 7.59 -34.90
N SER A 24 -42.72 8.79 -35.11
CA SER A 24 -42.70 9.87 -34.12
C SER A 24 -43.53 9.54 -32.87
N VAL A 25 -44.71 8.92 -33.04
CA VAL A 25 -45.56 8.54 -31.91
C VAL A 25 -44.95 7.41 -31.09
N LYS A 26 -44.37 6.38 -31.73
CA LYS A 26 -43.68 5.29 -31.02
C LYS A 26 -42.47 5.79 -30.22
N ILE A 27 -41.67 6.68 -30.80
CA ILE A 27 -40.51 7.27 -30.11
C ILE A 27 -40.96 8.13 -28.93
N LYS A 28 -42.01 8.95 -29.09
CA LYS A 28 -42.59 9.75 -28.00
C LYS A 28 -43.17 8.87 -26.89
N LEU A 29 -43.81 7.76 -27.23
CA LEU A 29 -44.37 6.82 -26.25
C LEU A 29 -43.26 6.15 -25.43
N VAL A 30 -42.19 5.69 -26.10
CA VAL A 30 -41.03 5.08 -25.43
C VAL A 30 -40.35 6.09 -24.50
N LEU A 31 -40.14 7.33 -24.95
CA LEU A 31 -39.53 8.38 -24.13
C LEU A 31 -40.41 8.70 -22.90
N CYS A 32 -41.73 8.75 -23.08
CA CYS A 32 -42.68 8.98 -21.99
C CYS A 32 -42.68 7.82 -20.99
N CYS A 33 -42.63 6.57 -21.46
CA CYS A 33 -42.46 5.39 -20.61
C CYS A 33 -41.14 5.44 -19.84
N CYS A 34 -40.01 5.78 -20.49
CA CYS A 34 -38.72 5.92 -19.82
C CYS A 34 -38.79 6.97 -18.70
N ILE A 35 -39.34 8.15 -18.97
CA ILE A 35 -39.49 9.21 -17.96
C ILE A 35 -40.38 8.74 -16.81
N ALA A 36 -41.51 8.08 -17.09
CA ALA A 36 -42.41 7.53 -16.08
C ALA A 36 -41.71 6.48 -15.20
N PHE A 37 -40.93 5.56 -15.79
CA PHE A 37 -40.13 4.59 -15.04
C PHE A 37 -39.07 5.27 -14.16
N THR A 38 -38.39 6.31 -14.64
CA THR A 38 -37.42 7.06 -13.82
C THR A 38 -38.10 7.77 -12.66
N VAL A 39 -39.28 8.36 -12.87
CA VAL A 39 -40.06 9.01 -11.80
C VAL A 39 -40.56 7.99 -10.77
N ILE A 40 -41.06 6.83 -11.20
CA ILE A 40 -41.46 5.74 -10.29
C ILE A 40 -40.26 5.22 -9.48
N ALA A 41 -39.09 5.07 -10.10
CA ALA A 41 -37.86 4.66 -9.42
C ALA A 41 -37.37 5.70 -8.38
N LEU A 42 -37.53 7.00 -8.67
CA LEU A 42 -37.20 8.06 -7.71
C LEU A 42 -38.20 8.13 -6.55
N LEU A 43 -39.49 7.95 -6.82
CA LEU A 43 -40.55 7.95 -5.81
C LEU A 43 -40.50 6.70 -4.91
N SER A 44 -40.15 5.53 -5.46
CA SER A 44 -39.97 4.31 -4.66
C SER A 44 -38.73 4.36 -3.77
N ARG A 45 -37.66 5.07 -4.17
CA ARG A 45 -36.51 5.36 -3.30
C ARG A 45 -36.80 6.37 -2.19
N ALA A 46 -37.73 7.31 -2.42
CA ALA A 46 -38.16 8.25 -1.39
C ALA A 46 -39.08 7.60 -0.33
N SER A 47 -39.68 6.45 -0.63
CA SER A 47 -40.64 5.75 0.24
C SER A 47 -39.99 4.74 1.20
N GLY A 48 -38.68 4.53 1.11
CA GLY A 48 -37.95 3.51 1.90
C GLY A 48 -37.29 4.00 3.19
N PHE A 49 -37.48 5.26 3.60
CA PHE A 49 -36.79 5.86 4.75
C PHE A 49 -37.72 6.18 5.93
N THR A 50 -38.71 5.32 6.18
CA THR A 50 -39.49 5.38 7.44
C THR A 50 -39.64 3.97 8.00
N GLY A 51 -39.03 3.72 9.16
CA GLY A 51 -39.32 2.53 9.96
C GLY A 51 -38.12 1.67 10.36
N TRP A 52 -37.21 2.20 11.18
CA TRP A 52 -36.69 1.44 12.32
C TRP A 52 -36.12 2.39 13.38
N THR A 53 -37.02 2.89 14.22
CA THR A 53 -36.65 3.31 15.57
C THR A 53 -36.71 2.08 16.46
N SER A 54 -35.56 1.59 16.90
CA SER A 54 -35.46 0.76 18.10
C SER A 54 -34.48 1.41 19.07
N PRO A 55 -34.77 1.39 20.38
CA PRO A 55 -34.01 2.15 21.37
C PRO A 55 -32.62 1.56 21.52
N GLY A 56 -31.64 2.43 21.75
CA GLY A 56 -30.24 2.09 21.89
C GLY A 56 -30.01 0.95 22.89
N VAL A 57 -29.60 -0.19 22.36
CA VAL A 57 -28.71 -1.09 23.09
C VAL A 57 -27.31 -0.59 22.79
N GLY A 58 -26.75 0.15 23.75
CA GLY A 58 -25.32 0.44 23.76
C GLY A 58 -24.58 -0.89 23.81
N LEU A 59 -24.21 -1.43 22.65
CA LEU A 59 -23.11 -2.35 22.54
C LEU A 59 -21.87 -1.53 22.90
N GLY A 60 -21.62 -1.43 24.20
CA GLY A 60 -20.29 -1.17 24.71
C GLY A 60 -19.39 -2.19 24.03
N ARG A 61 -18.66 -1.75 23.00
CA ARG A 61 -17.42 -2.38 22.62
C ARG A 61 -16.57 -2.33 23.88
N LEU A 62 -16.66 -3.39 24.68
CA LEU A 62 -15.52 -3.88 25.44
C LEU A 62 -14.49 -4.34 24.40
N SER A 63 -13.96 -3.39 23.62
CA SER A 63 -12.73 -3.60 22.89
C SER A 63 -11.71 -3.81 23.97
N ALA A 64 -11.18 -5.02 24.08
CA ALA A 64 -9.80 -5.17 24.53
C ALA A 64 -8.98 -4.05 23.87
N PRO A 65 -8.04 -3.39 24.58
CA PRO A 65 -7.27 -2.31 24.00
C PRO A 65 -6.73 -2.80 22.67
N ARG A 66 -7.17 -2.21 21.55
CA ARG A 66 -6.61 -2.57 20.25
C ARG A 66 -5.13 -2.23 20.37
N LYS A 67 -4.27 -3.26 20.47
CA LYS A 67 -2.82 -3.09 20.37
C LYS A 67 -2.58 -2.27 19.11
N GLY A 68 -1.87 -1.17 19.26
CA GLY A 68 -1.50 -0.30 18.16
C GLY A 68 -0.26 -0.82 17.44
N TYR A 69 0.43 0.08 16.76
CA TYR A 69 1.64 -0.21 16.02
C TYR A 69 2.75 0.79 16.35
N ALA A 70 3.99 0.38 16.15
CA ALA A 70 5.14 1.26 16.17
C ALA A 70 5.52 1.66 14.75
N ILE A 71 6.04 2.88 14.57
CA ILE A 71 6.69 3.31 13.33
C ILE A 71 8.19 3.20 13.51
N VAL A 72 8.87 2.64 12.50
CA VAL A 72 10.33 2.67 12.40
C VAL A 72 10.70 3.42 11.12
N MET A 73 11.32 4.58 11.28
CA MET A 73 11.58 5.52 10.21
C MET A 73 13.07 5.80 10.06
N ASN A 74 13.58 5.57 8.86
CA ASN A 74 14.97 5.82 8.52
C ASN A 74 15.14 7.25 8.07
N THR A 75 16.20 7.92 8.55
CA THR A 75 16.55 9.28 8.10
C THR A 75 18.05 9.40 7.82
N TRP A 76 18.39 10.18 6.81
CA TRP A 76 19.77 10.58 6.53
C TRP A 76 19.82 11.95 5.86
N LYS A 77 20.27 12.97 6.60
CA LYS A 77 20.50 14.35 6.15
C LYS A 77 19.28 14.98 5.45
N ARG A 78 18.07 14.61 5.87
CA ARG A 78 16.78 15.03 5.30
C ARG A 78 15.82 15.52 6.38
N TYR A 79 16.33 16.34 7.30
CA TYR A 79 15.59 16.71 8.51
C TYR A 79 14.25 17.37 8.22
N ASP A 80 14.11 18.11 7.12
CA ASP A 80 12.84 18.75 6.78
C ASP A 80 11.78 17.73 6.32
N LEU A 81 12.19 16.70 5.56
CA LEU A 81 11.30 15.60 5.20
C LEU A 81 10.95 14.75 6.43
N LEU A 82 11.92 14.48 7.30
CA LEU A 82 11.69 13.82 8.58
C LEU A 82 10.65 14.58 9.42
N LYS A 83 10.80 15.90 9.58
CA LYS A 83 9.84 16.75 10.30
C LYS A 83 8.44 16.66 9.70
N GLN A 84 8.33 16.74 8.37
CA GLN A 84 7.05 16.62 7.67
C GLN A 84 6.40 15.25 7.89
N SER A 85 7.19 14.18 7.77
CA SER A 85 6.74 12.80 7.98
C SER A 85 6.30 12.55 9.42
N ILE A 86 7.08 12.96 10.42
CA ILE A 86 6.71 12.82 11.83
C ILE A 86 5.47 13.65 12.16
N SER A 87 5.34 14.86 11.62
CA SER A 87 4.13 15.69 11.78
C SER A 87 2.89 14.99 11.26
N HIS A 88 2.96 14.41 10.07
CA HIS A 88 1.84 13.64 9.52
C HIS A 88 1.53 12.39 10.35
N TYR A 89 2.51 11.50 10.52
CA TYR A 89 2.27 10.17 11.10
C TYR A 89 1.94 10.21 12.59
N SER A 90 2.41 11.20 13.35
CA SER A 90 2.06 11.37 14.77
C SER A 90 0.57 11.63 15.01
N SER A 91 -0.18 12.02 13.97
CA SER A 91 -1.63 12.18 14.02
C SER A 91 -2.42 10.92 13.66
N CYS A 92 -1.74 9.85 13.20
CA CYS A 92 -2.43 8.65 12.73
C CYS A 92 -2.97 7.79 13.90
N PRO A 93 -4.23 7.33 13.84
CA PRO A 93 -4.82 6.47 14.86
C PRO A 93 -4.08 5.14 15.05
N GLY A 94 -3.97 4.71 16.31
CA GLY A 94 -3.35 3.43 16.66
C GLY A 94 -1.82 3.45 16.72
N LEU A 95 -1.17 4.61 16.53
CA LEU A 95 0.26 4.76 16.74
C LEU A 95 0.60 4.70 18.24
N GLU A 96 1.58 3.87 18.62
CA GLU A 96 2.07 3.75 20.00
C GLU A 96 3.44 4.42 20.20
N SER A 97 4.35 4.22 19.26
CA SER A 97 5.69 4.81 19.30
C SER A 97 6.25 5.07 17.92
N ILE A 98 7.18 6.02 17.84
CA ILE A 98 7.99 6.29 16.66
C ILE A 98 9.46 6.12 17.03
N HIS A 99 10.15 5.32 16.24
CA HIS A 99 11.56 5.03 16.34
C HIS A 99 12.27 5.61 15.11
N ILE A 100 13.07 6.65 15.33
CA ILE A 100 13.88 7.29 14.30
C ILE A 100 15.23 6.57 14.26
N VAL A 101 15.45 5.82 13.19
CA VAL A 101 16.72 5.15 12.92
C VAL A 101 17.73 6.20 12.47
N TRP A 102 18.58 6.61 13.40
CA TRP A 102 19.55 7.67 13.20
C TRP A 102 20.91 7.07 12.88
N SER A 103 21.37 7.20 11.64
CA SER A 103 22.65 6.63 11.20
C SER A 103 23.75 7.68 10.97
N GLU A 104 23.49 8.96 11.28
CA GLU A 104 24.42 10.03 10.95
C GLU A 104 25.59 10.13 11.95
N PRO A 105 26.77 10.64 11.51
CA PRO A 105 27.95 10.71 12.37
C PRO A 105 27.76 11.56 13.62
N ASN A 106 26.98 12.64 13.50
CA ASN A 106 26.68 13.53 14.61
C ASN A 106 25.33 13.13 15.25
N PRO A 107 25.19 13.24 16.58
CA PRO A 107 23.91 13.01 17.22
C PRO A 107 22.86 14.02 16.75
N PRO A 108 21.56 13.68 16.84
CA PRO A 108 20.49 14.61 16.50
C PRO A 108 20.58 15.86 17.37
N SER A 109 20.45 17.03 16.75
CA SER A 109 20.54 18.32 17.46
C SER A 109 19.42 18.48 18.48
N ASP A 110 19.67 19.23 19.56
CA ASP A 110 18.65 19.51 20.57
C ASP A 110 17.46 20.29 20.00
N SER A 111 17.70 21.15 19.00
CA SER A 111 16.64 21.86 18.29
C SER A 111 15.72 20.92 17.52
N LEU A 112 16.29 19.90 16.86
CA LEU A 112 15.51 18.90 16.14
C LEU A 112 14.71 18.03 17.11
N LYS A 113 15.33 17.53 18.19
CA LYS A 113 14.65 16.74 19.23
C LYS A 113 13.46 17.50 19.81
N LYS A 114 13.69 18.73 20.31
CA LYS A 114 12.63 19.58 20.88
C LYS A 114 11.48 19.82 19.90
N PHE A 115 11.80 20.05 18.63
CA PHE A 115 10.78 20.27 17.60
C PHE A 115 9.92 19.01 17.37
N LEU A 116 10.55 17.84 17.22
CA LEU A 116 9.82 16.59 17.01
C LEU A 116 9.02 16.18 18.25
N ASP A 117 9.60 16.32 19.45
CA ASP A 117 8.90 16.07 20.72
C ASP A 117 7.66 16.94 20.85
N HIS A 118 7.79 18.24 20.54
CA HIS A 118 6.65 19.17 20.58
C HIS A 118 5.54 18.77 19.61
N ILE A 119 5.89 18.39 18.37
CA ILE A 119 4.91 17.93 17.37
C ILE A 119 4.21 16.65 17.82
N VAL A 120 4.97 15.66 18.26
CA VAL A 120 4.41 14.38 18.70
C VAL A 120 3.47 14.60 19.89
N GLN A 121 3.85 15.44 20.86
CA GLN A 121 3.00 15.79 21.99
C GLN A 121 1.75 16.58 21.58
N SER A 122 1.86 17.49 20.62
CA SER A 122 0.73 18.32 20.16
C SER A 122 -0.30 17.52 19.37
N ASN A 123 0.15 16.50 18.63
CA ASN A 123 -0.71 15.63 17.83
C ASN A 123 -1.24 14.42 18.63
N SER A 124 -0.55 14.03 19.69
CA SER A 124 -1.00 12.97 20.61
C SER A 124 -2.24 13.42 21.37
N GLY A 125 -3.33 12.67 21.25
CA GLY A 125 -4.52 12.90 22.06
C GLY A 125 -4.26 12.64 23.55
N ILE A 126 -5.04 13.25 24.44
CA ILE A 126 -4.93 13.12 25.91
C ILE A 126 -4.90 11.64 26.38
N ALA A 127 -5.54 10.74 25.64
CA ALA A 127 -5.64 9.32 25.95
C ALA A 127 -4.51 8.44 25.39
N GLN A 128 -3.64 8.95 24.51
CA GLN A 128 -2.61 8.16 23.84
C GLN A 128 -1.32 8.98 23.67
N GLN A 129 -0.40 8.79 24.61
CA GLN A 129 0.93 9.41 24.56
C GLN A 129 1.83 8.58 23.64
N VAL A 130 2.11 9.11 22.44
CA VAL A 130 3.04 8.48 21.49
C VAL A 130 4.47 8.70 21.98
N GLU A 131 5.23 7.61 22.13
CA GLU A 131 6.65 7.68 22.51
C GLU A 131 7.53 7.97 21.28
N LEU A 132 8.40 8.98 21.35
CA LEU A 132 9.40 9.25 20.31
C LEU A 132 10.79 8.83 20.81
N LYS A 133 11.49 8.00 20.03
CA LYS A 133 12.84 7.52 20.33
C LYS A 133 13.77 7.70 19.14
N PHE A 134 15.03 8.06 19.42
CA PHE A 134 16.11 8.05 18.45
C PHE A 134 16.98 6.82 18.70
N ASP A 135 17.01 5.92 17.72
CA ASP A 135 17.87 4.75 17.72
C ASP A 135 19.18 5.13 17.03
N VAL A 136 20.14 5.65 17.82
CA VAL A 136 21.41 6.17 17.32
C VAL A 136 22.37 5.03 17.01
N ASN A 137 22.83 4.98 15.77
CA ASN A 137 23.75 3.97 15.25
C ASN A 137 25.11 4.59 14.93
N LYS A 138 26.18 3.84 15.18
CA LYS A 138 27.56 4.29 14.90
C LYS A 138 27.92 4.09 13.44
N GLU A 139 27.48 2.99 12.85
CA GLU A 139 27.70 2.66 11.45
C GLU A 139 26.67 3.32 10.53
N ASP A 140 27.11 3.71 9.33
CA ASP A 140 26.25 4.12 8.23
C ASP A 140 25.89 2.89 7.38
N SER A 141 24.83 2.18 7.79
CA SER A 141 24.37 0.95 7.15
C SER A 141 22.85 0.92 7.03
N LEU A 142 22.34 0.49 5.87
CA LEU A 142 20.90 0.30 5.66
C LEU A 142 20.31 -0.78 6.59
N ASN A 143 21.14 -1.69 7.11
CA ASN A 143 20.73 -2.70 8.07
C ASN A 143 20.23 -2.11 9.40
N ASN A 144 20.64 -0.88 9.75
CA ASN A 144 20.30 -0.26 11.02
C ASN A 144 18.79 -0.22 11.30
N ARG A 145 17.97 -0.15 10.23
CA ARG A 145 16.51 -0.14 10.33
C ARG A 145 15.87 -1.42 10.84
N PHE A 146 16.63 -2.52 10.83
CA PHE A 146 16.17 -3.85 11.23
C PHE A 146 16.88 -4.38 12.46
N LYS A 147 17.71 -3.56 13.10
CA LYS A 147 18.29 -3.90 14.39
C LYS A 147 17.20 -4.13 15.42
N GLU A 148 17.45 -5.06 16.32
CA GLU A 148 16.55 -5.35 17.42
C GLU A 148 16.33 -4.12 18.30
N ILE A 149 15.07 -3.69 18.38
CA ILE A 149 14.62 -2.60 19.22
C ILE A 149 14.17 -3.19 20.56
N LYS A 150 14.95 -2.91 21.61
CA LYS A 150 14.63 -3.37 22.97
C LYS A 150 13.35 -2.71 23.47
N ASP A 151 12.56 -3.48 24.20
CA ASP A 151 11.32 -3.02 24.86
C ASP A 151 10.24 -2.47 23.90
N LEU A 152 10.28 -2.87 22.62
CA LEU A 152 9.23 -2.52 21.67
C LEU A 152 7.91 -3.22 22.04
N LYS A 153 6.96 -2.42 22.54
CA LYS A 153 5.68 -2.89 23.05
C LYS A 153 4.78 -3.44 21.93
N ALA A 154 4.60 -2.64 20.88
CA ALA A 154 3.78 -3.01 19.74
C ALA A 154 4.32 -4.24 19.02
N ASP A 155 3.44 -5.21 18.73
CA ASP A 155 3.81 -6.39 17.95
C ASP A 155 3.94 -6.06 16.45
N ALA A 156 3.15 -5.08 15.98
CA ALA A 156 3.17 -4.59 14.61
C ALA A 156 4.15 -3.42 14.45
N VAL A 157 4.97 -3.50 13.42
CA VAL A 157 5.89 -2.42 13.05
C VAL A 157 5.58 -1.95 11.64
N PHE A 158 5.27 -0.67 11.49
CA PHE A 158 5.22 0.01 10.21
C PHE A 158 6.60 0.60 9.89
N SER A 159 7.34 -0.05 8.99
CA SER A 159 8.57 0.52 8.47
C SER A 159 8.26 1.42 7.29
N ILE A 160 8.80 2.65 7.35
CA ILE A 160 8.55 3.70 6.37
C ILE A 160 9.82 4.53 6.16
N ASP A 161 10.08 4.95 4.93
CA ASP A 161 11.16 5.90 4.65
C ASP A 161 10.70 7.36 4.92
N ASP A 162 11.64 8.25 5.26
CA ASP A 162 11.36 9.65 5.63
C ASP A 162 10.80 10.53 4.50
N ASP A 163 10.82 10.05 3.26
CA ASP A 163 10.43 10.77 2.05
C ASP A 163 9.12 10.27 1.42
N VAL A 164 8.35 9.44 2.13
CA VAL A 164 7.07 8.91 1.66
C VAL A 164 5.94 9.12 2.66
N ILE A 165 4.85 9.69 2.18
CA ILE A 165 3.61 9.88 2.93
C ILE A 165 2.49 9.00 2.36
N PHE A 166 1.82 8.27 3.25
CA PHE A 166 0.53 7.63 3.00
C PHE A 166 -0.53 8.24 3.92
N PRO A 167 -1.76 8.52 3.44
CA PRO A 167 -2.84 9.00 4.30
C PRO A 167 -3.07 8.07 5.50
N CYS A 168 -3.38 8.61 6.69
CA CYS A 168 -3.60 7.78 7.89
C CYS A 168 -4.67 6.71 7.68
N SER A 169 -5.72 6.99 6.89
CA SER A 169 -6.73 5.98 6.53
C SER A 169 -6.16 4.78 5.76
N SER A 170 -5.13 5.00 4.92
CA SER A 170 -4.43 3.92 4.22
C SER A 170 -3.52 3.13 5.18
N VAL A 171 -2.86 3.81 6.13
CA VAL A 171 -2.04 3.16 7.17
C VAL A 171 -2.91 2.31 8.09
N GLU A 172 -4.04 2.83 8.57
CA GLU A 172 -5.02 2.10 9.38
C GLU A 172 -5.58 0.87 8.65
N PHE A 173 -5.86 1.02 7.35
CA PHE A 173 -6.31 -0.11 6.54
C PHE A 173 -5.22 -1.17 6.40
N ALA A 174 -3.99 -0.78 6.07
CA ALA A 174 -2.86 -1.71 5.99
C ALA A 174 -2.58 -2.40 7.34
N PHE A 175 -2.71 -1.68 8.45
CA PHE A 175 -2.61 -2.24 9.79
C PHE A 175 -3.70 -3.28 10.05
N SER A 176 -4.94 -3.00 9.68
CA SER A 176 -6.07 -3.95 9.79
C SER A 176 -5.85 -5.21 8.94
N VAL A 177 -5.30 -5.05 7.73
CA VAL A 177 -4.91 -6.18 6.88
C VAL A 177 -3.79 -7.00 7.54
N TRP A 178 -2.76 -6.34 8.08
CA TRP A 178 -1.70 -7.02 8.82
C TRP A 178 -2.22 -7.79 10.04
N GLN A 179 -3.19 -7.25 10.78
CA GLN A 179 -3.81 -7.97 11.91
C GLN A 179 -4.47 -9.29 11.49
N SER A 180 -4.91 -9.42 10.22
CA SER A 180 -5.46 -10.67 9.70
C SER A 180 -4.41 -11.68 9.21
N ALA A 181 -3.16 -11.23 9.03
CA ALA A 181 -2.04 -12.05 8.58
C ALA A 181 -0.72 -11.58 9.25
N PRO A 182 -0.60 -11.69 10.58
CA PRO A 182 0.49 -11.05 11.33
C PRO A 182 1.88 -11.64 11.03
N ASP A 183 1.94 -12.84 10.47
CA ASP A 183 3.17 -13.54 10.10
C ASP A 183 3.72 -13.19 8.72
N THR A 184 3.07 -12.28 7.98
CA THR A 184 3.57 -11.83 6.67
C THR A 184 3.87 -10.34 6.63
N MET A 185 4.54 -9.89 5.56
CA MET A 185 4.69 -8.48 5.26
C MET A 185 3.45 -7.97 4.52
N VAL A 186 2.91 -6.84 4.98
CA VAL A 186 1.76 -6.18 4.37
C VAL A 186 2.18 -4.77 3.97
N GLY A 187 2.21 -4.45 2.68
CA GLY A 187 2.84 -3.20 2.23
C GLY A 187 2.30 -2.64 0.92
N PHE A 188 2.76 -1.44 0.59
CA PHE A 188 2.22 -0.65 -0.52
C PHE A 188 3.00 -0.77 -1.83
N VAL A 189 4.26 -1.25 -1.76
CA VAL A 189 5.20 -1.23 -2.88
C VAL A 189 5.57 -2.66 -3.30
N PRO A 190 4.78 -3.30 -4.17
CA PRO A 190 5.04 -4.68 -4.60
C PRO A 190 6.21 -4.76 -5.58
N ARG A 191 6.97 -5.87 -5.51
CA ARG A 191 8.05 -6.24 -6.43
C ARG A 191 8.02 -7.73 -6.70
N ILE A 192 8.65 -8.14 -7.79
CA ILE A 192 8.63 -9.53 -8.26
C ILE A 192 10.05 -10.04 -8.49
N HIS A 193 10.24 -11.34 -8.35
CA HIS A 193 11.37 -12.06 -8.95
C HIS A 193 10.83 -13.05 -10.00
N TRP A 194 11.64 -13.38 -11.01
CA TRP A 194 11.34 -14.50 -11.91
C TRP A 194 12.62 -15.23 -12.31
N VAL A 195 12.48 -16.46 -12.77
CA VAL A 195 13.60 -17.24 -13.30
C VAL A 195 13.91 -16.79 -14.73
N ASP A 196 15.17 -16.50 -15.01
CA ASP A 196 15.68 -16.26 -16.35
C ASP A 196 15.81 -17.58 -17.10
N GLN A 197 14.79 -17.89 -17.90
CA GLN A 197 14.72 -19.12 -18.69
C GLN A 197 15.83 -19.23 -19.75
N SER A 198 16.55 -18.14 -20.06
CA SER A 198 17.68 -18.19 -21.01
C SER A 198 18.94 -18.81 -20.41
N LYS A 199 19.05 -18.91 -19.08
CA LYS A 199 20.21 -19.47 -18.38
C LYS A 199 19.96 -20.92 -17.99
N VAL A 200 20.17 -21.81 -18.96
CA VAL A 200 19.82 -23.24 -18.93
C VAL A 200 20.54 -24.06 -17.84
N SER A 201 21.64 -23.56 -17.26
CA SER A 201 22.52 -24.33 -16.36
C SER A 201 22.42 -23.99 -14.86
N SER A 202 21.61 -23.01 -14.47
CA SER A 202 21.38 -22.65 -13.06
C SER A 202 20.14 -21.76 -12.96
N ASP A 203 19.29 -21.98 -11.95
CA ASP A 203 18.19 -21.05 -11.64
C ASP A 203 18.76 -19.66 -11.33
N TYR A 204 18.79 -18.80 -12.35
CA TYR A 204 19.19 -17.40 -12.23
C TYR A 204 17.93 -16.57 -12.11
N TYR A 205 17.86 -15.75 -11.08
CA TYR A 205 16.68 -14.96 -10.76
C TYR A 205 16.86 -13.51 -11.16
N VAL A 206 15.82 -12.88 -11.70
CA VAL A 206 15.83 -11.47 -12.09
C VAL A 206 14.87 -10.70 -11.20
N TYR A 207 15.33 -9.55 -10.71
CA TYR A 207 14.50 -8.63 -9.94
C TYR A 207 13.65 -7.75 -10.85
N GLY A 208 12.37 -7.60 -10.47
CA GLY A 208 11.35 -6.87 -11.20
C GLY A 208 10.75 -5.68 -10.47
N GLY A 209 10.68 -4.56 -11.17
CA GLY A 209 10.02 -3.33 -10.71
C GLY A 209 8.50 -3.32 -10.88
N TRP A 210 7.92 -2.12 -10.79
CA TRP A 210 6.48 -1.89 -10.93
C TRP A 210 5.91 -2.40 -12.26
N TRP A 211 6.59 -2.16 -13.39
CA TRP A 211 6.09 -2.62 -14.67
C TRP A 211 5.99 -4.13 -14.76
N SER A 212 6.96 -4.87 -14.22
CA SER A 212 6.88 -6.33 -14.17
C SER A 212 5.65 -6.79 -13.40
N VAL A 213 5.40 -6.22 -12.20
CA VAL A 213 4.20 -6.54 -11.40
C VAL A 213 2.90 -6.20 -12.14
N TRP A 214 2.87 -5.05 -12.82
CA TRP A 214 1.71 -4.62 -13.60
C TRP A 214 1.40 -5.57 -14.75
N TRP A 215 2.42 -5.99 -15.50
CA TRP A 215 2.25 -6.87 -16.66
C TRP A 215 1.92 -8.32 -16.27
N THR A 216 2.51 -8.85 -15.21
CA THR A 216 2.28 -10.24 -14.79
C THR A 216 1.06 -10.40 -13.89
N GLY A 217 0.63 -9.32 -13.21
CA GLY A 217 -0.39 -9.39 -12.16
C GLY A 217 0.06 -10.15 -10.91
N THR A 218 1.36 -10.45 -10.79
CA THR A 218 1.94 -11.22 -9.69
C THR A 218 3.11 -10.48 -9.06
N TYR A 219 3.38 -10.79 -7.80
CA TYR A 219 4.50 -10.25 -7.04
C TYR A 219 4.92 -11.26 -5.97
N SER A 220 6.12 -11.07 -5.43
CA SER A 220 6.71 -11.99 -4.44
C SER A 220 7.36 -11.26 -3.27
N MET A 221 7.39 -9.94 -3.31
CA MET A 221 8.00 -9.05 -2.33
C MET A 221 7.13 -7.82 -2.14
N VAL A 222 7.17 -7.23 -0.95
CA VAL A 222 6.73 -5.85 -0.70
C VAL A 222 7.89 -5.13 -0.03
N LEU A 223 8.22 -3.92 -0.49
CA LEU A 223 9.38 -3.21 0.03
C LEU A 223 9.10 -2.67 1.44
N SER A 224 10.05 -2.86 2.35
CA SER A 224 10.00 -2.32 3.71
C SER A 224 10.03 -0.78 3.77
N LYS A 225 10.23 -0.11 2.62
CA LYS A 225 10.03 1.35 2.46
C LYS A 225 8.65 1.81 2.87
N ALA A 226 7.64 0.93 2.83
CA ALA A 226 6.29 1.19 3.32
C ALA A 226 5.56 -0.14 3.57
N ALA A 227 5.84 -0.79 4.69
CA ALA A 227 5.22 -2.08 5.02
C ALA A 227 5.11 -2.33 6.54
N PHE A 228 4.03 -3.02 6.91
CA PHE A 228 3.83 -3.64 8.21
C PHE A 228 4.45 -5.04 8.25
N PHE A 229 5.08 -5.37 9.36
CA PHE A 229 5.52 -6.72 9.70
C PHE A 229 5.64 -6.88 11.22
N HIS A 230 5.77 -8.13 11.69
CA HIS A 230 5.88 -8.42 13.12
C HIS A 230 7.26 -8.07 13.69
N LYS A 231 7.33 -7.51 14.90
CA LYS A 231 8.60 -7.13 15.57
C LYS A 231 9.62 -8.27 15.70
N LYS A 232 9.14 -9.52 15.73
CA LYS A 232 9.98 -10.73 15.79
C LYS A 232 11.02 -10.76 14.67
N TYR A 233 10.71 -10.18 13.51
CA TYR A 233 11.62 -10.14 12.38
C TYR A 233 12.84 -9.24 12.62
N PHE A 234 12.80 -8.29 13.57
CA PHE A 234 14.01 -7.58 13.99
C PHE A 234 15.00 -8.48 14.72
N SER A 235 14.50 -9.32 15.64
CA SER A 235 15.36 -10.32 16.31
C SER A 235 15.90 -11.32 15.31
N LEU A 236 15.05 -11.89 14.43
CA LEU A 236 15.50 -12.82 13.39
C LEU A 236 16.55 -12.16 12.47
N TYR A 237 16.34 -10.90 12.07
CA TYR A 237 17.29 -10.19 11.20
C TYR A 237 18.61 -9.89 11.92
N THR A 238 18.57 -9.53 13.19
CA THR A 238 19.77 -9.15 13.95
C THR A 238 20.58 -10.36 14.36
N ASN A 239 19.90 -11.39 14.86
CA ASN A 239 20.50 -12.49 15.60
C ASN A 239 20.64 -13.78 14.77
N GLU A 240 19.78 -13.99 13.77
CA GLU A 240 19.75 -15.25 13.00
C GLU A 240 20.15 -15.09 11.53
N MET A 241 19.96 -13.91 10.94
CA MET A 241 20.38 -13.65 9.56
C MET A 241 21.90 -13.82 9.42
N SER A 242 22.31 -14.60 8.40
CA SER A 242 23.71 -14.78 8.02
C SER A 242 24.46 -13.45 7.99
N ALA A 243 25.61 -13.40 8.65
CA ALA A 243 26.48 -12.23 8.63
C ALA A 243 26.83 -11.84 7.19
N SER A 244 27.01 -12.82 6.30
CA SER A 244 27.34 -12.57 4.89
C SER A 244 26.24 -11.78 4.17
N VAL A 245 24.97 -12.04 4.46
CA VAL A 245 23.84 -11.27 3.90
C VAL A 245 23.89 -9.83 4.39
N ARG A 246 24.05 -9.61 5.71
CA ARG A 246 24.09 -8.27 6.31
C ARG A 246 25.31 -7.46 5.85
N GLU A 247 26.46 -8.10 5.71
CA GLU A 247 27.69 -7.50 5.16
C GLU A 247 27.50 -7.13 3.69
N TYR A 248 26.89 -8.00 2.88
CA TYR A 248 26.61 -7.70 1.48
C TYR A 248 25.68 -6.49 1.32
N VAL A 249 24.62 -6.39 2.14
CA VAL A 249 23.73 -5.22 2.18
C VAL A 249 24.51 -3.95 2.56
N THR A 250 25.40 -4.03 3.55
CA THR A 250 26.22 -2.90 4.00
C THR A 250 27.15 -2.41 2.88
N ASN A 251 27.89 -3.34 2.25
CA ASN A 251 28.88 -3.03 1.23
C ASN A 251 28.24 -2.55 -0.08
N ASN A 252 27.08 -3.13 -0.46
CA ASN A 252 26.37 -2.76 -1.67
C ASN A 252 25.49 -1.51 -1.50
N ARG A 253 25.23 -1.09 -0.25
CA ARG A 253 24.31 -0.01 0.14
C ARG A 253 22.95 -0.12 -0.56
N ASN A 254 22.40 -1.34 -0.58
CA ASN A 254 21.12 -1.67 -1.20
C ASN A 254 20.59 -3.00 -0.65
N CYS A 255 19.35 -3.34 -0.98
CA CYS A 255 18.75 -4.67 -0.82
C CYS A 255 18.47 -5.13 0.60
N GLU A 256 18.47 -4.23 1.59
CA GLU A 256 18.01 -4.55 2.94
C GLU A 256 16.53 -4.97 2.93
N ASP A 257 15.72 -4.34 2.08
CA ASP A 257 14.30 -4.65 1.89
C ASP A 257 14.07 -6.02 1.24
N ILE A 258 14.91 -6.40 0.28
CA ILE A 258 14.92 -7.75 -0.31
C ILE A 258 15.34 -8.77 0.75
N ALA A 259 16.40 -8.49 1.53
CA ALA A 259 16.86 -9.38 2.59
C ALA A 259 15.76 -9.61 3.64
N MET A 260 15.03 -8.55 4.03
CA MET A 260 13.87 -8.68 4.93
C MET A 260 12.74 -9.51 4.31
N SER A 261 12.43 -9.30 3.02
CA SER A 261 11.42 -10.12 2.33
C SER A 261 11.81 -11.61 2.28
N PHE A 262 13.09 -11.91 2.03
CA PHE A 262 13.63 -13.28 2.08
C PHE A 262 13.49 -13.88 3.48
N LEU A 263 13.87 -13.14 4.52
CA LEU A 263 13.77 -13.58 5.91
C LEU A 263 12.33 -13.93 6.30
N VAL A 264 11.40 -13.00 6.02
CA VAL A 264 9.99 -13.19 6.38
C VAL A 264 9.41 -14.39 5.64
N ALA A 265 9.61 -14.48 4.31
CA ALA A 265 9.10 -15.58 3.51
C ALA A 265 9.71 -16.94 3.92
N ASN A 266 11.00 -16.98 4.28
CA ASN A 266 11.64 -18.19 4.78
C ASN A 266 11.07 -18.64 6.12
N ALA A 267 10.81 -17.70 7.03
CA ALA A 267 10.31 -17.98 8.38
C ALA A 267 8.82 -18.31 8.41
N SER A 268 8.00 -17.70 7.55
CA SER A 268 6.54 -17.90 7.55
C SER A 268 6.06 -18.91 6.51
N GLY A 269 6.81 -19.12 5.42
CA GLY A 269 6.35 -19.86 4.26
C GLY A 269 5.20 -19.19 3.49
N ALA A 270 4.84 -17.95 3.85
CA ALA A 270 3.69 -17.24 3.30
C ALA A 270 4.11 -16.10 2.35
N PRO A 271 3.31 -15.80 1.30
CA PRO A 271 3.55 -14.66 0.44
C PRO A 271 3.19 -13.33 1.13
N PRO A 272 3.76 -12.19 0.68
CA PRO A 272 3.38 -10.86 1.17
C PRO A 272 1.99 -10.43 0.67
N ILE A 273 1.38 -9.44 1.33
CA ILE A 273 0.09 -8.87 0.91
C ILE A 273 0.28 -7.44 0.41
N TRP A 274 -0.16 -7.17 -0.82
CA TRP A 274 -0.17 -5.83 -1.39
C TRP A 274 -1.42 -5.06 -0.98
N VAL A 275 -1.24 -3.89 -0.39
CA VAL A 275 -2.30 -2.94 -0.06
C VAL A 275 -2.36 -1.81 -1.08
N LYS A 276 -3.54 -1.51 -1.60
CA LYS A 276 -3.77 -0.31 -2.40
C LYS A 276 -3.71 0.93 -1.50
N GLY A 277 -2.82 1.86 -1.81
CA GLY A 277 -2.72 3.16 -1.14
C GLY A 277 -2.24 4.24 -2.10
N ASN A 278 -2.58 5.50 -1.81
CA ASN A 278 -2.04 6.64 -2.55
C ASN A 278 -0.69 7.01 -1.96
N ILE A 279 0.36 6.89 -2.76
CA ILE A 279 1.73 7.23 -2.37
C ILE A 279 2.02 8.70 -2.72
N PHE A 280 2.54 9.44 -1.75
CA PHE A 280 3.03 10.80 -1.94
C PHE A 280 4.53 10.82 -1.65
N GLU A 281 5.34 10.86 -2.71
CA GLU A 281 6.79 11.03 -2.59
C GLU A 281 7.10 12.52 -2.41
N ILE A 282 7.62 12.88 -1.23
CA ILE A 282 7.96 14.26 -0.87
C ILE A 282 9.46 14.56 -1.06
N GLY A 283 10.26 13.53 -1.33
CA GLY A 283 11.67 13.64 -1.72
C GLY A 283 11.86 13.64 -3.25
N SER A 284 12.94 14.26 -3.71
CA SER A 284 13.22 14.44 -5.15
C SER A 284 14.25 13.47 -5.75
N THR A 285 15.16 12.93 -4.93
CA THR A 285 16.27 12.07 -5.39
C THR A 285 16.68 11.10 -4.28
N GLY A 286 17.04 9.86 -4.64
CA GLY A 286 17.37 8.81 -3.66
C GLY A 286 18.26 7.70 -4.24
N ILE A 287 18.53 6.66 -3.46
CA ILE A 287 19.40 5.53 -3.89
C ILE A 287 18.81 4.81 -5.12
N SER A 288 17.48 4.81 -5.25
CA SER A 288 16.75 4.23 -6.38
C SER A 288 16.94 4.98 -7.70
N SER A 289 17.33 6.26 -7.68
CA SER A 289 17.55 7.05 -8.90
C SER A 289 18.97 6.89 -9.48
N MET A 290 19.86 6.14 -8.83
CA MET A 290 21.20 5.86 -9.34
C MET A 290 21.16 4.80 -10.45
N GLY A 291 21.97 4.97 -11.50
CA GLY A 291 22.11 3.99 -12.58
C GLY A 291 22.56 2.61 -12.08
N GLY A 292 22.03 1.54 -12.67
CA GLY A 292 22.38 0.17 -12.28
C GLY A 292 21.61 -0.37 -11.05
N HIS A 293 20.64 0.38 -10.51
CA HIS A 293 19.95 0.00 -9.27
C HIS A 293 19.20 -1.34 -9.40
N SER A 294 18.56 -1.61 -10.53
CA SER A 294 17.81 -2.86 -10.76
C SER A 294 18.73 -4.07 -10.95
N GLU A 295 19.87 -3.85 -11.60
CA GLU A 295 20.91 -4.86 -11.82
C GLU A 295 21.55 -5.26 -10.49
N ARG A 296 21.86 -4.28 -9.63
CA ARG A 296 22.34 -4.55 -8.26
C ARG A 296 21.30 -5.34 -7.46
N ARG A 297 20.01 -5.01 -7.56
CA ARG A 297 18.95 -5.78 -6.89
C ARG A 297 18.83 -7.21 -7.44
N THR A 298 19.01 -7.41 -8.74
CA THR A 298 19.11 -8.75 -9.34
C THR A 298 20.28 -9.54 -8.74
N GLN A 299 21.45 -8.91 -8.57
CA GLN A 299 22.59 -9.55 -7.91
C GLN A 299 22.28 -9.93 -6.46
N CYS A 300 21.59 -9.06 -5.71
CA CYS A 300 21.16 -9.35 -4.35
C CYS A 300 20.25 -10.58 -4.27
N VAL A 301 19.24 -10.68 -5.15
CA VAL A 301 18.34 -11.86 -5.18
C VAL A 301 19.14 -13.14 -5.35
N ASN A 302 20.04 -13.22 -6.32
CA ASN A 302 20.85 -14.42 -6.55
C ASN A 302 21.82 -14.70 -5.40
N ARG A 303 22.44 -13.66 -4.83
CA ARG A 303 23.31 -13.83 -3.66
C ARG A 303 22.53 -14.40 -2.48
N PHE A 304 21.35 -13.88 -2.19
CA PHE A 304 20.55 -14.33 -1.06
C PHE A 304 19.98 -15.73 -1.30
N VAL A 305 19.61 -16.11 -2.53
CA VAL A 305 19.25 -17.50 -2.84
C VAL A 305 20.39 -18.46 -2.51
N ALA A 306 21.62 -18.13 -2.89
CA ALA A 306 22.79 -18.95 -2.57
C ALA A 306 23.01 -19.08 -1.06
N GLU A 307 22.88 -17.99 -0.31
CA GLU A 307 23.03 -17.97 1.16
C GLU A 307 21.91 -18.75 1.89
N PHE A 308 20.67 -18.67 1.39
CA PHE A 308 19.53 -19.40 1.96
C PHE A 308 19.44 -20.86 1.46
N GLY A 309 20.24 -21.25 0.47
CA GLY A 309 20.25 -22.58 -0.14
C GLY A 309 19.02 -22.91 -1.00
N ARG A 310 18.08 -21.98 -1.15
CA ARG A 310 16.86 -22.09 -1.97
C ARG A 310 16.25 -20.72 -2.22
N MET A 311 15.26 -20.63 -3.10
CA MET A 311 14.40 -19.44 -3.21
C MET A 311 13.28 -19.50 -2.15
N PRO A 312 13.28 -18.62 -1.13
CA PRO A 312 12.22 -18.62 -0.12
C PRO A 312 11.00 -17.78 -0.53
N LEU A 313 11.14 -16.85 -1.48
CA LEU A 313 10.08 -15.93 -1.85
C LEU A 313 8.91 -16.67 -2.50
N VAL A 314 7.69 -16.37 -2.04
CA VAL A 314 6.45 -16.99 -2.54
C VAL A 314 5.67 -15.97 -3.36
N SER A 315 5.33 -16.36 -4.60
CA SER A 315 4.54 -15.52 -5.50
C SER A 315 3.05 -15.49 -5.12
N THR A 316 2.39 -14.37 -5.39
CA THR A 316 0.97 -14.15 -5.14
C THR A 316 0.40 -13.08 -6.07
N SER A 317 -0.92 -12.98 -6.13
CA SER A 317 -1.69 -11.93 -6.83
C SER A 317 -2.66 -11.20 -5.89
N VAL A 318 -2.62 -11.48 -4.58
CA VAL A 318 -3.54 -10.89 -3.60
C VAL A 318 -3.35 -9.39 -3.52
N LYS A 319 -4.44 -8.63 -3.67
CA LYS A 319 -4.43 -7.18 -3.48
C LYS A 319 -5.57 -6.77 -2.56
N ALA A 320 -5.22 -6.25 -1.39
CA ALA A 320 -6.17 -5.69 -0.44
C ALA A 320 -6.57 -4.27 -0.88
N VAL A 321 -7.88 -4.03 -0.96
CA VAL A 321 -8.46 -2.73 -1.29
C VAL A 321 -9.51 -2.40 -0.23
N ASP A 322 -9.49 -1.16 0.27
CA ASP A 322 -10.50 -0.71 1.22
C ASP A 322 -11.86 -0.61 0.52
N GLY A 323 -12.81 -1.45 0.95
CA GLY A 323 -14.17 -1.54 0.41
C GLY A 323 -14.92 -0.20 0.40
N ARG A 324 -14.57 0.74 1.29
CA ARG A 324 -15.19 2.08 1.33
C ARG A 324 -14.79 2.95 0.14
N ASN A 325 -13.67 2.64 -0.51
CA ASN A 325 -13.06 3.41 -1.60
C ASN A 325 -13.22 2.73 -2.97
N VAL A 326 -13.93 1.61 -3.03
CA VAL A 326 -14.31 0.96 -4.28
C VAL A 326 -15.82 1.04 -4.44
N TRP A 327 -16.24 1.59 -5.57
CA TRP A 327 -17.59 1.38 -6.06
C TRP A 327 -17.63 0.03 -6.78
N PHE A 328 -18.76 -0.66 -6.61
CA PHE A 328 -19.21 -1.90 -7.27
C PHE A 328 -18.99 -3.23 -6.53
N TRP A 329 -20.13 -3.88 -6.29
CA TRP A 329 -20.53 -5.10 -7.01
C TRP A 329 -21.15 -4.72 -8.36
#